data_AF-E0PGV0-F1
#
_entry.id   AF-E0PGV0-F1
#
_cell.length_a   1.000
_cell.length_b   1.000
_cell.length_c   1.000
_cell.angle_alpha   90.00
_cell.angle_beta   90.00
_cell.angle_gamma   90.00
#
_symmetry.space_group_name_H-M   'P 1'
#
loop_
_entity.id
_entity.type
_entity.pdbx_description
1 polymer ?
#
loop_
_entity_poly.entity_id
_entity_poly.type
_entity_poly.pdbx_seq_one_letter_code
_entity_poly.pdbx_strand_id
1 'polypeptide(L)' 'MLARNFKAKRPLQKLTTDVSYVYHKQGRMFLSVIKDCYDTSILAYTLSDFNDNKLVFDNIDLVFHDS' A
#
# COMPACT_ATOMS: atom_id res chain seq x y z
N MET A 1 -3.47 -12.76 -20.85
CA MET A 1 -3.06 -11.41 -20.44
C MET A 1 -4.09 -10.92 -19.42
N LEU A 2 -3.75 -10.94 -18.13
CA LEU A 2 -4.71 -10.56 -17.08
C LEU A 2 -4.98 -9.07 -17.21
N ALA A 3 -6.16 -8.70 -17.69
CA ALA A 3 -6.53 -7.32 -17.94
C ALA A 3 -6.59 -6.55 -16.61
N ARG A 4 -5.45 -5.99 -16.22
CA ARG A 4 -5.25 -4.99 -15.16
C ARG A 4 -6.06 -3.75 -15.54
N ASN A 5 -7.36 -3.76 -15.27
CA ASN A 5 -8.23 -2.59 -15.42
C ASN A 5 -8.00 -1.62 -14.24
N PHE A 6 -6.91 -0.84 -14.33
CA PHE A 6 -6.43 0.13 -13.33
C PHE A 6 -7.17 1.47 -13.40
N LYS A 7 -8.19 1.60 -14.25
CA LYS A 7 -9.01 2.82 -14.31
C LYS A 7 -10.08 2.79 -13.22
N ALA A 8 -9.90 3.59 -12.17
CA ALA A 8 -10.97 4.02 -11.28
C ALA A 8 -11.75 5.18 -11.95
N LYS A 9 -13.06 5.25 -11.76
CA LYS A 9 -13.90 6.36 -12.29
C LYS A 9 -14.11 7.47 -11.27
N ARG A 10 -13.81 7.20 -9.99
CA ARG A 10 -13.94 8.12 -8.84
C ARG A 10 -12.81 7.84 -7.83
N PRO A 11 -12.41 8.82 -7.00
CA PRO A 11 -11.47 8.62 -5.90
C PRO A 11 -11.93 7.49 -4.96
N LEU A 12 -10.98 6.79 -4.32
CA LEU A 12 -11.19 5.70 -3.35
C LEU A 12 -11.97 4.48 -3.88
N GLN A 13 -12.28 4.42 -5.17
CA GLN A 13 -13.06 3.31 -5.74
C GLN A 13 -12.24 2.03 -5.91
N LYS A 14 -10.93 2.17 -6.14
CA LYS A 14 -9.98 1.07 -6.24
C LYS A 14 -8.68 1.48 -5.61
N LEU A 15 -8.28 0.76 -4.59
CA LEU A 15 -7.00 0.91 -3.93
C LEU A 15 -6.07 -0.22 -4.41
N THR A 16 -4.82 0.11 -4.69
CA THR A 16 -3.77 -0.89 -4.90
C THR A 16 -2.79 -0.81 -3.74
N THR A 17 -2.42 -1.98 -3.22
CA THR A 17 -1.35 -2.11 -2.23
C THR A 17 -0.09 -2.60 -2.96
N ASP A 18 1.01 -1.84 -2.87
CA ASP A 18 2.32 -2.31 -3.32
C ASP A 18 3.18 -2.63 -2.09
N VAL A 19 3.85 -3.77 -2.09
CA VAL A 19 4.83 -4.13 -1.05
C VAL A 19 6.19 -4.24 -1.69
N SER A 20 7.06 -3.32 -1.30
CA SER A 20 8.45 -3.22 -1.77
C SER A 20 9.40 -3.38 -0.58
N TYR A 21 10.69 -3.59 -0.83
CA TYR A 21 11.70 -3.59 0.22
C TYR A 21 12.70 -2.46 0.00
N VAL A 22 13.15 -1.86 1.09
CA VAL A 22 14.19 -0.84 1.12
C VAL A 22 15.36 -1.33 1.96
N TYR A 23 16.58 -1.04 1.52
CA TYR A 23 17.77 -1.34 2.30
C TYR A 23 18.14 -0.15 3.19
N HIS A 24 18.36 -0.40 4.47
CA HIS A 24 18.94 0.57 5.40
C HIS A 24 20.21 0.00 6.03
N LYS A 25 20.91 0.83 6.81
CA LYS A 25 22.20 0.46 7.41
C LYS A 25 22.17 -0.79 8.28
N GLN A 26 21.01 -1.21 8.81
CA GLN A 26 20.90 -2.42 9.65
C GLN A 26 20.22 -3.61 8.94
N GLY A 27 19.84 -3.48 7.66
CA GLY A 27 19.26 -4.61 6.92
C GLY A 27 18.26 -4.20 5.85
N ARG A 28 17.29 -5.08 5.61
CA ARG A 28 16.15 -4.86 4.72
C ARG A 28 14.92 -4.53 5.56
N MET A 29 14.13 -3.58 5.11
CA MET A 29 12.84 -3.25 5.68
C MET A 29 11.78 -3.33 4.58
N PHE A 30 10.61 -3.86 4.90
CA PHE A 30 9.47 -3.95 4.01
C PHE A 30 8.63 -2.69 4.13
N LEU A 31 8.28 -2.13 2.98
CA LEU A 31 7.47 -0.95 2.81
C LEU A 31 6.17 -1.36 2.12
N SER A 32 5.06 -1.26 2.83
CA SER A 32 3.72 -1.38 2.25
C SER A 32 3.17 0.01 1.97
N VAL A 33 2.63 0.24 0.77
CA VAL A 33 2.06 1.52 0.35
C VAL A 33 0.67 1.29 -0.23
N ILE A 34 -0.31 2.05 0.25
CA ILE A 34 -1.66 2.09 -0.33
C ILE A 34 -1.75 3.31 -1.25
N LYS A 35 -2.09 3.05 -2.51
CA LYS A 35 -2.24 4.07 -3.54
C LYS A 35 -3.66 4.07 -4.09
N ASP A 36 -4.24 5.26 -4.25
CA ASP A 36 -5.49 5.42 -4.98
C ASP A 36 -5.21 5.24 -6.48
N CYS A 37 -5.94 4.32 -7.12
CA CYS A 37 -5.83 4.09 -8.56
C CYS A 37 -6.44 5.21 -9.41
N TYR A 38 -7.16 6.16 -8.79
CA TYR A 38 -7.77 7.29 -9.47
C TYR A 38 -6.77 8.37 -9.85
N ASP A 39 -6.07 8.92 -8.87
CA ASP A 39 -5.15 10.06 -9.02
C ASP A 39 -3.69 9.68 -8.73
N THR A 40 -3.42 8.41 -8.43
CA THR A 40 -2.10 7.89 -8.02
C THR A 40 -1.56 8.47 -6.71
N SER A 41 -2.43 9.10 -5.90
CA SER A 41 -2.09 9.60 -4.58
C SER A 41 -1.76 8.47 -3.61
N ILE A 42 -0.82 8.72 -2.71
CA ILE A 42 -0.47 7.78 -1.64
C ILE A 42 -1.37 8.11 -0.45
N LEU A 43 -2.20 7.15 -0.03
CA LEU A 43 -3.12 7.31 1.09
C LEU A 43 -2.45 6.95 2.42
N ALA A 44 -1.65 5.88 2.43
CA ALA A 44 -0.93 5.45 3.62
C ALA A 44 0.33 4.64 3.26
N TYR A 45 1.26 4.58 4.20
CA TYR A 45 2.43 3.71 4.11
C TYR A 45 2.81 3.18 5.49
N THR A 46 3.31 1.94 5.53
CA THR A 46 3.80 1.30 6.76
C THR A 46 5.14 0.63 6.49
N LEU A 47 6.02 0.67 7.49
CA LEU A 47 7.34 0.08 7.48
C LEU A 47 7.44 -1.04 8.52
N SER A 48 8.02 -2.18 8.16
CA SER A 48 8.26 -3.30 9.06
C SER A 48 9.51 -4.06 8.66
N ASP A 49 10.24 -4.60 9.63
CA ASP A 49 11.37 -5.49 9.35
C ASP A 49 10.94 -6.86 8.76
N PHE A 50 9.64 -7.16 8.82
CA PHE A 50 9.05 -8.44 8.40
C PHE A 50 7.98 -8.27 7.31
N ASN A 51 8.01 -9.15 6.31
CA ASN A 51 7.00 -9.24 5.26
C ASN A 51 5.85 -10.15 5.69
N ASP A 52 5.08 -9.69 6.65
CA ASP A 52 3.93 -10.43 7.17
C ASP A 52 2.63 -9.77 6.76
N ASN A 53 1.54 -10.55 6.75
CA ASN A 53 0.19 -10.00 6.50
C ASN A 53 -0.15 -8.85 7.46
N LYS A 54 0.43 -8.85 8.68
CA LYS A 54 0.28 -7.78 9.66
C LYS A 54 0.69 -6.41 9.09
N LEU A 55 1.76 -6.34 8.30
CA LEU A 55 2.20 -5.11 7.66
C LEU A 55 1.11 -4.53 6.73
N VAL A 56 0.43 -5.41 5.98
CA VAL A 56 -0.63 -5.01 5.05
C VAL A 56 -1.89 -4.61 5.81
N PHE A 57 -2.27 -5.37 6.84
CA PHE A 57 -3.42 -5.04 7.68
C PHE A 57 -3.23 -3.72 8.44
N ASP A 58 -2.06 -3.51 9.06
CA ASP A 58 -1.72 -2.26 9.76
C ASP A 58 -1.82 -1.06 8.79
N ASN A 59 -1.41 -1.22 7.53
CA ASN A 59 -1.51 -0.16 6.51
C ASN A 59 -2.97 0.10 6.06
N ILE A 60 -3.77 -0.96 5.94
CA ILE A 60 -5.21 -0.85 5.63
C ILE A 60 -5.94 -0.14 6.78
N ASP A 61 -5.63 -0.47 8.03
CA ASP A 61 -6.21 0.19 9.20
C ASP A 61 -5.93 1.69 9.20
N LEU A 62 -4.73 2.14 8.79
CA LEU A 62 -4.44 3.58 8.65
C LEU A 62 -5.36 4.30 7.64
N VAL A 63 -5.86 3.60 6.61
CA VAL A 63 -6.73 4.21 5.59
C VAL A 63 -8.19 4.18 5.99
N PHE A 64 -8.63 3.15 6.71
CA PHE A 64 -10.05 2.91 7.00
C PHE A 64 -10.47 3.22 8.45
N HIS A 65 -9.53 3.35 9.39
CA HIS A 65 -9.83 3.64 10.80
C HIS A 65 -9.72 5.14 11.16
N ASP A 66 -9.10 5.96 10.31
CA ASP A 66 -8.99 7.43 10.47
C ASP A 66 -10.22 8.20 9.91
N SER A 67 -11.42 7.58 9.92
CA SER A 67 -12.68 8.16 9.40
C SER A 67 -13.66 8.57 10.50
#